data_AF-A0A7L1GKK7-F1
#
_entry.id   AF-A0A7L1GKK7-F1
#
_cell.length_a   1.000
_cell.length_b   1.000
_cell.length_c   1.000
_cell.angle_alpha   90.00
_cell.angle_beta   90.00
_cell.angle_gamma   90.00
#
_symmetry.space_group_name_H-M   'P 1'
#
loop_
_entity.id
_entity.type
_entity.pdbx_description
1 polymer ?
#
loop_
_entity_poly.entity_id
_entity_poly.type
_entity_poly.pdbx_seq_one_letter_code
_entity_poly.pdbx_strand_id
1 'polypeptide(L)'
;QGSTQKYIVKNYFYYYLFKFSAALGEEIFYITFLPFTYWNIDHSVSRRMIIIWSIVMYIGQVSKDILKWPRPLSPPVVKLEMRTDAEYGMPSTHAMAATAISFSFFIATRNQYEYPFEFGLAAAFVFSTLVCLSRLYTGMHTVLDVIGGALISAVLLMLLYPVWDTIDHLLLTSPFCPLISIIVPLVLCYNYPKLDYYSPTRGDTTTILGAGAGATVGFWLNNQFAAASSTGEDFQLRLPLLTGKTMVVMLARFLVGILIILLTRQLMKSVVLGMLGYHYKFPMRDLAARRRPEVEVPYKFITYSSVGLTATVIVPLLHELLGLM
;
A
#
# COMPACT_ATOMS: atom_id res chain seq x y z
N GLN A 1 -22.48 -4.94 -23.54
CA GLN A 1 -22.71 -3.58 -24.07
C GLN A 1 -23.26 -2.74 -22.92
N GLY A 2 -22.40 -2.06 -22.17
CA GLY A 2 -22.80 -1.23 -21.04
C GLY A 2 -22.99 0.19 -21.53
N SER A 3 -24.20 0.74 -21.41
CA SER A 3 -24.46 2.15 -21.73
C SER A 3 -23.58 3.02 -20.82
N THR A 4 -22.62 3.74 -21.38
CA THR A 4 -21.93 4.81 -20.63
C THR A 4 -22.98 5.85 -20.30
N GLN A 5 -23.47 5.82 -19.06
CA GLN A 5 -24.45 6.76 -18.57
C GLN A 5 -23.86 8.17 -18.73
N LYS A 6 -24.43 8.96 -19.65
CA LYS A 6 -23.96 10.31 -19.94
C LYS A 6 -24.19 11.18 -18.70
N TYR A 7 -23.12 11.55 -18.01
CA TYR A 7 -23.17 12.53 -16.92
C TYR A 7 -22.59 13.86 -17.40
N ILE A 8 -23.09 14.95 -16.81
CA ILE A 8 -22.60 16.30 -17.07
C ILE A 8 -21.95 16.80 -15.79
N VAL A 9 -20.66 17.14 -15.88
CA VAL A 9 -19.92 17.75 -14.76
C VAL A 9 -20.32 19.22 -14.66
N LYS A 10 -21.02 19.59 -13.58
CA LYS A 10 -21.42 20.99 -13.33
C LYS A 10 -20.35 21.80 -12.60
N ASN A 11 -19.55 21.15 -11.75
CA ASN A 11 -18.50 21.81 -10.96
C ASN A 11 -17.17 21.09 -11.18
N TYR A 12 -16.28 21.74 -11.94
CA TYR A 12 -14.97 21.19 -12.29
C TYR A 12 -14.01 21.13 -11.09
N PHE A 13 -14.10 22.09 -10.15
CA PHE A 13 -13.27 22.07 -8.95
C PHE A 13 -13.50 20.80 -8.14
N TYR A 14 -14.76 20.47 -7.82
CA TYR A 14 -15.09 19.25 -7.10
C TYR A 14 -14.74 17.99 -7.90
N TYR A 15 -14.97 18.01 -9.21
CA TYR A 15 -14.61 16.88 -10.07
C TYR A 15 -13.11 16.55 -10.00
N TYR A 16 -12.25 17.55 -10.17
CA TYR A 16 -10.80 17.34 -10.10
C TYR A 16 -10.32 17.06 -8.68
N LEU A 17 -10.87 17.73 -7.66
CA LEU A 17 -10.57 17.47 -6.25
C LEU A 17 -10.85 16.01 -5.88
N PHE A 18 -12.03 15.50 -6.22
CA PHE A 18 -12.41 14.13 -5.86
C PHE A 18 -11.78 13.08 -6.77
N LYS A 19 -11.49 13.38 -8.05
CA LYS A 19 -10.65 12.47 -8.86
C LYS A 19 -9.25 12.34 -8.28
N PHE A 20 -8.63 13.46 -7.90
CA PHE A 20 -7.32 13.44 -7.26
C PHE A 20 -7.38 12.70 -5.92
N SER A 21 -8.38 13.00 -5.10
CA SER A 21 -8.57 12.35 -3.79
C SER A 21 -8.89 10.85 -3.91
N ALA A 22 -9.52 10.40 -5.01
CA ALA A 22 -9.71 8.98 -5.29
C ALA A 22 -8.38 8.30 -5.65
N ALA A 23 -7.53 8.96 -6.43
CA ALA A 23 -6.20 8.45 -6.79
C ALA A 23 -5.28 8.27 -5.56
N LEU A 24 -5.48 9.05 -4.49
CA LEU A 24 -4.78 8.88 -3.21
C LEU A 24 -5.14 7.55 -2.48
N GLY A 25 -6.23 6.89 -2.87
CA GLY A 25 -6.62 5.58 -2.37
C GLY A 25 -6.22 4.41 -3.29
N GLU A 26 -5.47 4.67 -4.37
CA GLU A 26 -5.10 3.66 -5.36
C GLU A 26 -3.66 3.16 -5.22
N GLU A 27 -3.36 2.06 -5.92
CA GLU A 27 -2.03 1.42 -5.99
C GLU A 27 -0.90 2.42 -6.31
N ILE A 28 -1.16 3.40 -7.18
CA ILE A 28 -0.17 4.41 -7.59
C ILE A 28 0.26 5.29 -6.41
N PHE A 29 -0.66 5.62 -5.51
CA PHE A 29 -0.31 6.34 -4.28
C PHE A 29 0.54 5.46 -3.36
N TYR A 30 0.20 4.19 -3.17
CA TYR A 30 0.97 3.32 -2.26
C TYR A 30 2.41 3.06 -2.74
N ILE A 31 2.60 2.82 -4.04
CA ILE A 31 3.93 2.58 -4.62
C ILE A 31 4.80 3.84 -4.66
N THR A 32 4.22 5.04 -4.45
CA THR A 32 4.95 6.30 -4.41
C THR A 32 5.16 6.80 -2.99
N PHE A 33 4.09 6.93 -2.22
CA PHE A 33 4.10 7.52 -0.89
C PHE A 33 4.88 6.68 0.13
N LEU A 34 4.66 5.35 0.19
CA LEU A 34 5.31 4.50 1.19
C LEU A 34 6.84 4.45 1.00
N PRO A 35 7.38 4.29 -0.24
CA PRO A 35 8.82 4.40 -0.47
C PRO A 35 9.34 5.82 -0.28
N PHE A 36 8.57 6.86 -0.61
CA PHE A 36 8.98 8.24 -0.35
C PHE A 36 9.22 8.48 1.15
N THR A 37 8.31 8.01 2.01
CA THR A 37 8.49 8.09 3.47
C THR A 37 9.74 7.32 3.91
N TYR A 38 10.02 6.17 3.30
CA TYR A 38 11.21 5.39 3.61
C TYR A 38 12.50 6.13 3.21
N TRP A 39 12.61 6.64 1.99
CA TRP A 39 13.87 7.23 1.49
C TRP A 39 14.18 8.63 2.00
N ASN A 40 13.15 9.38 2.43
CA ASN A 40 13.27 10.81 2.66
C ASN A 40 12.83 11.29 4.05
N ILE A 41 12.05 10.52 4.79
CA ILE A 41 11.51 10.95 6.08
C ILE A 41 12.16 10.16 7.20
N ASP A 42 11.74 8.92 7.41
CA ASP A 42 12.23 8.07 8.48
C ASP A 42 11.92 6.60 8.21
N HIS A 43 12.94 5.76 8.39
CA HIS A 43 12.82 4.33 8.18
C HIS A 43 11.82 3.71 9.16
N SER A 44 11.90 4.06 10.44
CA SER A 44 11.05 3.55 11.53
C SER A 44 9.57 3.91 11.35
N VAL A 45 9.26 5.13 10.91
CA VAL A 45 7.90 5.57 10.56
C VAL A 45 7.36 4.73 9.40
N SER A 46 8.12 4.61 8.31
CA SER A 46 7.71 3.84 7.13
C SER A 46 7.48 2.36 7.44
N ARG A 47 8.34 1.72 8.25
CA ARG A 47 8.15 0.32 8.67
C ARG A 47 6.80 0.09 9.34
N ARG A 48 6.48 0.88 10.38
CA ARG A 48 5.22 0.78 11.12
C ARG A 48 4.02 0.99 10.20
N MET A 49 4.10 1.98 9.31
CA MET A 49 3.03 2.25 8.34
C MET A 49 2.82 1.10 7.37
N ILE A 50 3.87 0.53 6.79
CA ILE A 50 3.77 -0.58 5.82
C ILE A 50 3.18 -1.83 6.49
N ILE A 51 3.58 -2.13 7.73
CA ILE A 51 3.04 -3.27 8.49
C ILE A 51 1.55 -3.06 8.78
N ILE A 52 1.17 -1.90 9.35
CA ILE A 52 -0.22 -1.58 9.65
C ILE A 52 -1.07 -1.60 8.38
N TRP A 53 -0.61 -0.94 7.32
CA TRP A 53 -1.31 -0.89 6.04
C TRP A 53 -1.54 -2.29 5.48
N SER A 54 -0.53 -3.17 5.51
CA SER A 54 -0.64 -4.55 5.01
C SER A 54 -1.69 -5.34 5.80
N ILE A 55 -1.69 -5.23 7.13
CA ILE A 55 -2.66 -5.92 8.01
C ILE A 55 -4.08 -5.38 7.77
N VAL A 56 -4.25 -4.06 7.78
CA VAL A 56 -5.55 -3.39 7.59
C VAL A 56 -6.13 -3.75 6.23
N MET A 57 -5.32 -3.72 5.18
CA MET A 57 -5.78 -4.05 3.83
C MET A 57 -6.14 -5.52 3.67
N TYR A 58 -5.38 -6.44 4.27
CA TYR A 58 -5.73 -7.86 4.27
C TYR A 58 -7.10 -8.08 4.94
N ILE A 59 -7.27 -7.57 6.17
CA ILE A 59 -8.53 -7.70 6.92
C ILE A 59 -9.68 -7.05 6.15
N GLY A 60 -9.47 -5.87 5.56
CA GLY A 60 -10.49 -5.16 4.79
C GLY A 60 -10.95 -5.91 3.53
N GLN A 61 -10.01 -6.45 2.76
CA GLN A 61 -10.33 -7.20 1.54
C GLN A 61 -11.01 -8.54 1.89
N VAL A 62 -10.50 -9.27 2.88
CA VAL A 62 -11.16 -10.50 3.37
C VAL A 62 -12.58 -10.20 3.88
N SER A 63 -12.76 -9.10 4.64
CA SER A 63 -14.08 -8.69 5.14
C SER A 63 -15.07 -8.41 4.02
N LYS A 64 -14.63 -7.79 2.91
CA LYS A 64 -15.49 -7.57 1.73
C LYS A 64 -16.08 -8.88 1.19
N ASP A 65 -15.23 -9.89 1.03
CA ASP A 65 -15.61 -11.13 0.38
C ASP A 65 -16.36 -12.09 1.34
N ILE A 66 -16.29 -11.84 2.65
CA ILE A 66 -17.13 -12.48 3.68
C ILE A 66 -18.51 -11.80 3.74
N LEU A 67 -18.56 -10.47 3.84
CA LEU A 67 -19.80 -9.71 4.01
C LEU A 67 -20.65 -9.69 2.74
N LYS A 68 -20.00 -9.72 1.56
CA LYS A 68 -20.64 -9.74 0.24
C LYS A 68 -21.65 -8.61 0.02
N TRP A 69 -21.42 -7.46 0.65
CA TRP A 69 -22.34 -6.33 0.61
C TRP A 69 -22.34 -5.67 -0.78
N PRO A 70 -23.50 -5.45 -1.42
CA PRO A 70 -23.55 -4.92 -2.76
C PRO A 70 -23.11 -3.45 -2.82
N ARG A 71 -22.51 -3.06 -3.95
CA ARG A 71 -22.21 -1.67 -4.28
C ARG A 71 -23.49 -0.85 -4.52
N PRO A 72 -23.45 0.49 -4.45
CA PRO A 72 -24.56 1.34 -4.85
C PRO A 72 -25.06 1.01 -6.26
N LEU A 73 -26.38 0.97 -6.43
CA LEU A 73 -27.00 0.70 -7.72
C LEU A 73 -26.72 1.84 -8.71
N SER A 74 -26.42 1.47 -9.95
CA SER A 74 -26.21 2.38 -11.08
C SER A 74 -27.13 1.92 -12.20
N PRO A 75 -28.24 2.64 -12.49
CA PRO A 75 -28.75 3.88 -11.88
C PRO A 75 -29.30 3.74 -10.44
N PRO A 76 -29.49 4.84 -9.67
CA PRO A 76 -29.37 6.26 -10.04
C PRO A 76 -27.95 6.84 -9.95
N VAL A 77 -27.01 6.14 -9.31
CA VAL A 77 -25.64 6.64 -9.13
C VAL A 77 -24.85 6.46 -10.43
N VAL A 78 -24.06 7.46 -10.81
CA VAL A 78 -23.10 7.33 -11.93
C VAL A 78 -21.75 6.91 -11.37
N LYS A 79 -21.22 5.79 -11.86
CA LYS A 79 -19.91 5.30 -11.48
C LYS A 79 -18.82 5.90 -12.35
N LEU A 80 -17.86 6.58 -11.72
CA LEU A 80 -16.71 7.17 -12.42
C LEU A 80 -15.55 6.18 -12.59
N GLU A 81 -15.56 5.07 -11.85
CA GLU A 81 -14.54 4.02 -11.87
C GLU A 81 -15.18 2.68 -12.21
N MET A 82 -14.89 2.12 -13.38
CA MET A 82 -15.46 0.83 -13.81
C MET A 82 -14.62 -0.39 -13.43
N ARG A 83 -13.35 -0.18 -13.01
CA ARG A 83 -12.40 -1.28 -12.74
C ARG A 83 -12.83 -2.17 -11.57
N THR A 84 -13.56 -1.60 -10.61
CA THR A 84 -13.90 -2.21 -9.32
C THR A 84 -15.38 -2.60 -9.20
N ASP A 85 -16.11 -2.62 -10.32
CA ASP A 85 -17.55 -2.95 -10.36
C ASP A 85 -17.86 -4.39 -9.94
N ALA A 86 -16.90 -5.31 -10.09
CA ALA A 86 -17.03 -6.69 -9.68
C ALA A 86 -16.82 -6.91 -8.15
N GLU A 87 -16.37 -5.88 -7.43
CA GLU A 87 -16.05 -6.00 -6.00
C GLU A 87 -17.23 -5.61 -5.10
N TYR A 88 -17.30 -6.22 -3.92
CA TYR A 88 -18.22 -5.82 -2.87
C TYR A 88 -17.90 -4.44 -2.27
N GLY A 89 -18.94 -3.80 -1.71
CA GLY A 89 -18.91 -2.43 -1.21
C GLY A 89 -18.38 -2.29 0.22
N MET A 90 -18.83 -3.11 1.16
CA MET A 90 -18.49 -2.97 2.59
C MET A 90 -17.38 -3.94 2.99
N PRO A 91 -16.33 -3.50 3.71
CA PRO A 91 -15.97 -2.11 4.00
C PRO A 91 -15.24 -1.43 2.83
N SER A 92 -15.25 -0.10 2.81
CA SER A 92 -14.43 0.68 1.87
C SER A 92 -12.95 0.54 2.20
N THR A 93 -12.23 -0.25 1.41
CA THR A 93 -10.78 -0.46 1.60
C THR A 93 -9.96 0.80 1.33
N HIS A 94 -10.45 1.72 0.50
CA HIS A 94 -9.81 3.03 0.31
C HIS A 94 -9.92 3.89 1.57
N ALA A 95 -11.10 3.89 2.21
CA ALA A 95 -11.28 4.56 3.50
C ALA A 95 -10.39 3.92 4.58
N MET A 96 -10.37 2.58 4.64
CA MET A 96 -9.51 1.84 5.57
C MET A 96 -8.02 2.20 5.38
N ALA A 97 -7.51 2.15 4.15
CA ALA A 97 -6.13 2.49 3.87
C ALA A 97 -5.80 3.95 4.21
N ALA A 98 -6.69 4.88 3.84
CA ALA A 98 -6.45 6.29 4.09
C ALA A 98 -6.40 6.60 5.58
N THR A 99 -7.34 6.05 6.37
CA THR A 99 -7.33 6.16 7.83
C THR A 99 -6.08 5.49 8.43
N ALA A 100 -5.74 4.27 8.02
CA ALA A 100 -4.57 3.57 8.53
C ALA A 100 -3.27 4.34 8.25
N ILE A 101 -3.04 4.76 7.01
CA ILE A 101 -1.82 5.43 6.59
C ILE A 101 -1.69 6.81 7.25
N SER A 102 -2.75 7.63 7.23
CA SER A 102 -2.64 9.01 7.72
C SER A 102 -2.48 9.08 9.24
N PHE A 103 -3.25 8.28 9.99
CA PHE A 103 -3.15 8.27 11.44
C PHE A 103 -1.90 7.52 11.93
N SER A 104 -1.46 6.44 11.27
CA SER A 104 -0.19 5.80 11.66
C SER A 104 1.01 6.70 11.39
N PHE A 105 1.03 7.45 10.27
CA PHE A 105 2.05 8.45 10.00
C PHE A 105 2.07 9.54 11.08
N PHE A 106 0.91 10.11 11.42
CA PHE A 106 0.79 11.11 12.48
C PHE A 106 1.31 10.57 13.82
N ILE A 107 0.82 9.42 14.26
CA ILE A 107 1.19 8.86 15.57
C ILE A 107 2.68 8.51 15.61
N ALA A 108 3.24 7.97 14.53
CA ALA A 108 4.66 7.60 14.49
C ALA A 108 5.60 8.81 14.47
N THR A 109 5.17 9.93 13.87
CA THR A 109 5.98 11.15 13.77
C THR A 109 5.84 12.08 14.97
N ARG A 110 4.72 12.02 15.72
CA ARG A 110 4.40 13.00 16.77
C ARG A 110 5.46 13.11 17.89
N ASN A 111 6.15 12.02 18.21
CA ASN A 111 7.15 11.96 19.29
C ASN A 111 8.59 12.10 18.74
N GLN A 112 8.76 12.06 17.41
CA GLN A 112 10.05 12.10 16.74
C GLN A 112 10.35 13.48 16.15
N TYR A 113 9.31 14.23 15.79
CA TYR A 113 9.43 15.52 15.12
C TYR A 113 8.66 16.60 15.87
N GLU A 114 9.26 17.79 15.93
CA GLU A 114 8.65 18.97 16.54
C GLU A 114 7.70 19.65 15.53
N TYR A 115 6.39 19.37 15.66
CA TYR A 115 5.34 20.14 14.98
C TYR A 115 4.09 20.23 15.88
N PRO A 116 3.21 21.25 15.70
CA PRO A 116 2.01 21.38 16.52
C PRO A 116 1.10 20.15 16.39
N PHE A 117 0.73 19.53 17.51
CA PHE A 117 -0.14 18.35 17.55
C PHE A 117 -1.41 18.52 16.71
N GLU A 118 -2.08 19.67 16.86
CA GLU A 118 -3.29 20.03 16.13
C GLU A 118 -3.09 20.02 14.60
N PHE A 119 -1.92 20.44 14.13
CA PHE A 119 -1.61 20.46 12.70
C PHE A 119 -1.51 19.04 12.14
N GLY A 120 -0.78 18.15 12.82
CA GLY A 120 -0.65 16.76 12.37
C GLY A 120 -1.97 16.01 12.44
N LEU A 121 -2.77 16.23 13.48
CA LEU A 121 -4.09 15.62 13.62
C LEU A 121 -5.05 16.12 12.53
N ALA A 122 -5.07 17.44 12.27
CA ALA A 122 -5.86 18.04 11.21
C ALA A 122 -5.45 17.50 9.83
N ALA A 123 -4.15 17.38 9.55
CA ALA A 123 -3.65 16.81 8.30
C ALA A 123 -4.09 15.35 8.11
N ALA A 124 -3.98 14.52 9.15
CA ALA A 124 -4.42 13.12 9.10
C ALA A 124 -5.93 12.99 8.85
N PHE A 125 -6.71 13.84 9.53
CA PHE A 125 -8.17 13.89 9.39
C PHE A 125 -8.61 14.39 8.00
N VAL A 126 -7.99 15.47 7.50
CA VAL A 126 -8.28 16.03 6.17
C VAL A 126 -7.95 15.00 5.08
N PHE A 127 -6.77 14.37 5.15
CA PHE A 127 -6.40 13.33 4.18
C PHE A 127 -7.41 12.17 4.18
N SER A 128 -7.72 11.62 5.35
CA SER A 128 -8.68 10.51 5.46
C SER A 128 -10.07 10.92 4.96
N THR A 129 -10.52 12.13 5.29
CA THR A 129 -11.84 12.64 4.89
C THR A 129 -11.92 12.87 3.38
N LEU A 130 -10.88 13.43 2.76
CA LEU A 130 -10.83 13.63 1.30
C LEU A 130 -10.95 12.32 0.53
N VAL A 131 -10.22 11.27 0.96
CA VAL A 131 -10.33 9.94 0.34
C VAL A 131 -11.70 9.32 0.61
N CYS A 132 -12.25 9.46 1.82
CA CYS A 132 -13.59 8.98 2.14
C CYS A 132 -14.68 9.61 1.25
N LEU A 133 -14.65 10.94 1.12
CA LEU A 133 -15.61 11.69 0.30
C LEU A 133 -15.46 11.38 -1.19
N SER A 134 -14.25 11.12 -1.67
CA SER A 134 -14.02 10.75 -3.06
C SER A 134 -14.72 9.45 -3.45
N ARG A 135 -14.85 8.49 -2.53
CA ARG A 135 -15.57 7.22 -2.75
C ARG A 135 -17.07 7.39 -2.91
N LEU A 136 -17.63 8.39 -2.22
CA LEU A 136 -19.04 8.77 -2.39
C LEU A 136 -19.23 9.50 -3.73
N TYR A 137 -18.34 10.45 -4.04
CA TYR A 137 -18.42 11.25 -5.27
C TYR A 137 -18.26 10.40 -6.54
N THR A 138 -17.36 9.41 -6.52
CA THR A 138 -17.13 8.49 -7.64
C THR A 138 -18.23 7.45 -7.80
N GLY A 139 -19.21 7.41 -6.88
CA GLY A 139 -20.35 6.51 -6.92
C GLY A 139 -20.01 5.07 -6.54
N MET A 140 -18.86 4.86 -5.91
CA MET A 140 -18.32 3.52 -5.67
C MET A 140 -18.78 2.94 -4.34
N HIS A 141 -19.10 3.75 -3.35
CA HIS A 141 -19.44 3.30 -2.00
C HIS A 141 -20.64 4.05 -1.44
N THR A 142 -21.37 3.40 -0.54
CA THR A 142 -22.36 4.07 0.31
C THR A 142 -21.68 4.78 1.49
N VAL A 143 -22.42 5.66 2.18
CA VAL A 143 -21.93 6.30 3.42
C VAL A 143 -21.59 5.25 4.48
N LEU A 144 -22.39 4.18 4.59
CA LEU A 144 -22.14 3.10 5.54
C LEU A 144 -20.84 2.37 5.23
N ASP A 145 -20.56 2.09 3.96
CA ASP A 145 -19.31 1.43 3.54
C ASP A 145 -18.06 2.21 3.98
N VAL A 146 -18.15 3.54 3.86
CA VAL A 146 -17.06 4.48 4.18
C VAL A 146 -16.88 4.61 5.69
N ILE A 147 -17.97 4.81 6.45
CA ILE A 147 -17.93 4.87 7.91
C ILE A 147 -17.41 3.53 8.47
N GLY A 148 -17.93 2.40 7.97
CA GLY A 148 -17.49 1.07 8.37
C GLY A 148 -16.00 0.86 8.12
N GLY A 149 -15.49 1.26 6.95
CA GLY A 149 -14.06 1.20 6.66
C GLY A 149 -13.21 2.05 7.61
N ALA A 150 -13.58 3.30 7.83
CA ALA A 150 -12.85 4.18 8.75
C ALA A 150 -12.85 3.65 10.18
N LEU A 151 -13.99 3.17 10.69
CA LEU A 151 -14.13 2.62 12.04
C LEU A 151 -13.33 1.33 12.21
N ILE A 152 -13.41 0.39 11.27
CA ILE A 152 -12.62 -0.85 11.33
C ILE A 152 -11.13 -0.51 11.37
N SER A 153 -10.67 0.42 10.51
CA SER A 153 -9.27 0.84 10.53
C SER A 153 -8.87 1.52 11.85
N ALA A 154 -9.73 2.36 12.42
CA ALA A 154 -9.46 3.01 13.70
C ALA A 154 -9.36 1.98 14.85
N VAL A 155 -10.23 0.98 14.89
CA VAL A 155 -10.17 -0.12 15.86
C VAL A 155 -8.90 -0.93 15.67
N LEU A 156 -8.56 -1.33 14.44
CA LEU A 156 -7.32 -2.07 14.17
C LEU A 156 -6.08 -1.27 14.58
N LEU A 157 -6.05 0.03 14.29
CA LEU A 157 -4.95 0.89 14.70
C LEU A 157 -4.85 1.00 16.23
N MET A 158 -5.98 1.15 16.92
CA MET A 158 -6.03 1.16 18.40
C MET A 158 -5.52 -0.14 19.01
N LEU A 159 -5.81 -1.30 18.38
CA LEU A 159 -5.35 -2.60 18.84
C LEU A 159 -3.86 -2.84 18.53
N LEU A 160 -3.37 -2.38 17.39
CA LEU A 160 -1.98 -2.58 16.96
C LEU A 160 -1.02 -1.59 17.61
N TYR A 161 -1.48 -0.36 17.90
CA TYR A 161 -0.62 0.71 18.44
C TYR A 161 0.14 0.32 19.72
N PRO A 162 -0.45 -0.34 20.74
CA PRO A 162 0.28 -0.71 21.96
C PRO A 162 1.41 -1.74 21.73
N VAL A 163 1.33 -2.53 20.65
CA VAL A 163 2.25 -3.65 20.39
C VAL A 163 3.15 -3.43 19.18
N TRP A 164 2.96 -2.33 18.43
CA TRP A 164 3.65 -2.11 17.16
C TRP A 164 5.18 -1.99 17.29
N ASP A 165 5.70 -1.54 18.44
CA ASP A 165 7.13 -1.40 18.71
C ASP A 165 7.73 -2.76 19.01
N THR A 166 7.00 -3.61 19.74
CA THR A 166 7.35 -5.01 19.95
C THR A 166 7.36 -5.78 18.64
N ILE A 167 6.35 -5.55 17.78
CA ILE A 167 6.29 -6.15 16.44
C ILE A 167 7.46 -5.67 15.59
N ASP A 168 7.73 -4.36 15.52
CA ASP A 168 8.85 -3.80 14.75
C ASP A 168 10.19 -4.39 15.22
N HIS A 169 10.45 -4.39 16.53
CA HIS A 169 11.66 -4.98 17.10
C HIS A 169 11.80 -6.48 16.78
N LEU A 170 10.72 -7.25 16.92
CA LEU A 170 10.73 -8.69 16.60
C LEU A 170 11.02 -8.94 15.12
N LEU A 171 10.42 -8.14 14.23
CA LEU A 171 10.65 -8.24 12.79
C LEU A 171 12.09 -7.86 12.41
N LEU A 172 12.76 -6.98 13.15
CA LEU A 172 14.15 -6.59 12.85
C LEU A 172 15.19 -7.58 13.42
N THR A 173 14.89 -8.23 14.54
CA THR A 173 15.87 -9.01 15.31
C THR A 173 15.73 -10.53 15.15
N SER A 174 14.53 -11.04 14.89
CA SER A 174 14.30 -12.48 14.81
C SER A 174 14.98 -13.10 13.57
N PRO A 175 15.78 -14.17 13.72
CA PRO A 175 16.43 -14.84 12.57
C PRO A 175 15.42 -15.51 11.64
N PHE A 176 14.23 -15.87 12.15
CA PHE A 176 13.16 -16.48 11.35
C PHE A 176 12.30 -15.45 10.61
N CYS A 177 12.51 -14.15 10.84
CA CYS A 177 11.68 -13.10 10.26
C CYS A 177 11.57 -13.20 8.73
N PRO A 178 12.67 -13.30 7.94
CA PRO A 178 12.55 -13.35 6.48
C PRO A 178 11.68 -14.51 5.98
N LEU A 179 11.80 -15.67 6.63
CA LEU A 179 11.02 -16.84 6.30
C LEU A 179 9.53 -16.64 6.62
N ILE A 180 9.23 -16.16 7.84
CA ILE A 180 7.86 -15.92 8.31
C ILE A 180 7.18 -14.82 7.48
N SER A 181 7.89 -13.74 7.17
CA SER A 181 7.41 -12.62 6.34
C SER A 181 7.03 -13.03 4.93
N ILE A 182 7.57 -14.14 4.41
CA ILE A 182 7.20 -14.68 3.09
C ILE A 182 6.13 -15.75 3.22
N ILE A 183 6.31 -16.72 4.11
CA ILE A 183 5.40 -17.88 4.23
C ILE A 183 4.02 -17.44 4.71
N VAL A 184 3.93 -16.63 5.77
CA VAL A 184 2.63 -16.27 6.35
C VAL A 184 1.77 -15.51 5.33
N PRO A 185 2.24 -14.42 4.69
CA PRO A 185 1.41 -13.72 3.70
C PRO A 185 1.07 -14.59 2.48
N LEU A 186 1.98 -15.46 2.04
CA LEU A 186 1.71 -16.37 0.93
C LEU A 186 0.63 -17.40 1.28
N VAL A 187 0.68 -17.99 2.48
CA VAL A 187 -0.37 -18.87 3.01
C VAL A 187 -1.71 -18.14 3.09
N LEU A 188 -1.72 -16.89 3.56
CA LEU A 188 -2.93 -16.06 3.60
C LEU A 188 -3.50 -15.76 2.21
N CYS A 189 -2.65 -15.58 1.18
CA CYS A 189 -3.09 -15.40 -0.20
C CYS A 189 -3.74 -16.66 -0.79
N TYR A 190 -3.20 -17.85 -0.52
CA TYR A 190 -3.77 -19.11 -1.02
C TYR A 190 -5.03 -19.53 -0.26
N ASN A 191 -5.12 -19.23 1.03
CA ASN A 191 -6.30 -19.48 1.86
C ASN A 191 -7.33 -18.33 1.82
N TYR A 192 -7.11 -17.34 0.96
CA TYR A 192 -8.05 -16.22 0.78
C TYR A 192 -9.44 -16.73 0.35
N PRO A 193 -10.55 -16.14 0.85
CA PRO A 193 -11.91 -16.59 0.53
C PRO A 193 -12.15 -16.86 -0.96
N LYS A 194 -12.80 -17.98 -1.26
CA LYS A 194 -13.17 -18.34 -2.64
C LYS A 194 -14.54 -17.73 -2.98
N LEU A 195 -14.59 -17.05 -4.11
CA LEU A 195 -15.82 -16.54 -4.71
C LEU A 195 -16.18 -17.40 -5.93
N ASP A 196 -17.48 -17.49 -6.22
CA ASP A 196 -18.01 -18.25 -7.36
C ASP A 196 -17.69 -17.59 -8.71
N TYR A 197 -17.28 -16.32 -8.68
CA TYR A 197 -16.88 -15.54 -9.83
C TYR A 197 -15.53 -14.86 -9.58
N TYR A 198 -14.88 -14.43 -10.66
CA TYR A 198 -13.62 -13.71 -10.55
C TYR A 198 -13.83 -12.29 -10.02
N SER A 199 -13.15 -11.98 -8.91
CA SER A 199 -13.02 -10.63 -8.37
C SER A 199 -11.54 -10.23 -8.33
N PRO A 200 -11.19 -8.96 -8.63
CA PRO A 200 -9.83 -8.47 -8.49
C PRO A 200 -9.30 -8.44 -7.04
N THR A 201 -10.18 -8.55 -6.03
CA THR A 201 -9.84 -8.43 -4.59
C THR A 201 -8.70 -9.35 -4.13
N ARG A 202 -8.72 -10.63 -4.50
CA ARG A 202 -7.63 -11.56 -4.17
C ARG A 202 -6.30 -11.12 -4.76
N GLY A 203 -6.33 -10.72 -6.03
CA GLY A 203 -5.16 -10.26 -6.73
C GLY A 203 -4.57 -9.00 -6.11
N ASP A 204 -5.41 -8.03 -5.77
CA ASP A 204 -4.97 -6.78 -5.12
C ASP A 204 -4.44 -7.05 -3.70
N THR A 205 -5.06 -7.95 -2.96
CA THR A 205 -4.56 -8.43 -1.66
C THR A 205 -3.17 -9.05 -1.80
N THR A 206 -2.96 -9.87 -2.83
CA THR A 206 -1.67 -10.51 -3.11
C THR A 206 -0.58 -9.48 -3.45
N THR A 207 -0.91 -8.46 -4.22
CA THR A 207 -0.02 -7.33 -4.51
C THR A 207 0.44 -6.63 -3.23
N ILE A 208 -0.51 -6.32 -2.34
CA ILE A 208 -0.25 -5.62 -1.07
C ILE A 208 0.60 -6.47 -0.13
N LEU A 209 0.19 -7.72 0.09
CA LEU A 209 0.90 -8.65 0.95
C LEU A 209 2.29 -8.98 0.41
N GLY A 210 2.44 -9.13 -0.91
CA GLY A 210 3.74 -9.31 -1.56
C GLY A 210 4.66 -8.12 -1.28
N ALA A 211 4.19 -6.89 -1.53
CA ALA A 211 4.96 -5.68 -1.27
C ALA A 211 5.37 -5.54 0.21
N GLY A 212 4.43 -5.77 1.14
CA GLY A 212 4.70 -5.78 2.57
C GLY A 212 5.75 -6.82 2.96
N ALA A 213 5.61 -8.06 2.48
CA ALA A 213 6.55 -9.16 2.74
C ALA A 213 7.98 -8.81 2.28
N GLY A 214 8.12 -8.30 1.04
CA GLY A 214 9.40 -7.89 0.49
C GLY A 214 10.05 -6.76 1.27
N ALA A 215 9.26 -5.74 1.65
CA ALA A 215 9.73 -4.64 2.46
C ALA A 215 10.17 -5.10 3.85
N THR A 216 9.43 -6.00 4.51
CA THR A 216 9.80 -6.54 5.82
C THR A 216 11.11 -7.33 5.78
N VAL A 217 11.31 -8.16 4.74
CA VAL A 217 12.59 -8.86 4.52
C VAL A 217 13.72 -7.84 4.36
N GLY A 218 13.51 -6.78 3.60
CA GLY A 218 14.51 -5.74 3.42
C GLY A 218 14.82 -4.93 4.67
N PHE A 219 13.82 -4.62 5.50
CA PHE A 219 14.05 -4.01 6.81
C PHE A 219 14.92 -4.87 7.71
N TRP A 220 14.65 -6.18 7.74
CA TRP A 220 15.47 -7.14 8.48
C TRP A 220 16.91 -7.16 7.96
N LEU A 221 17.09 -7.29 6.63
CA LEU A 221 18.43 -7.29 6.02
C LEU A 221 19.22 -6.02 6.37
N ASN A 222 18.59 -4.85 6.20
CA ASN A 222 19.23 -3.58 6.51
C ASN A 222 19.61 -3.49 7.99
N ASN A 223 18.78 -4.01 8.91
CA ASN A 223 19.12 -4.03 10.33
C ASN A 223 20.31 -4.95 10.63
N GLN A 224 20.41 -6.11 9.97
CA GLN A 224 21.55 -7.02 10.15
C GLN A 224 22.85 -6.41 9.61
N PHE A 225 22.81 -5.76 8.43
CA PHE A 225 23.97 -5.07 7.88
C PHE A 225 24.34 -3.82 8.67
N ALA A 226 23.35 -3.02 9.11
CA ALA A 226 23.58 -1.84 9.94
C ALA A 226 24.15 -2.22 11.30
N ALA A 227 23.62 -3.24 11.97
CA ALA A 227 24.16 -3.74 13.23
C ALA A 227 25.59 -4.26 13.12
N ALA A 228 25.98 -4.81 11.95
CA ALA A 228 27.37 -5.16 11.65
C ALA A 228 28.28 -3.93 11.43
N SER A 229 27.69 -2.76 11.14
CA SER A 229 28.39 -1.52 10.76
C SER A 229 28.37 -0.44 11.86
N SER A 230 27.45 -0.53 12.83
CA SER A 230 27.21 0.51 13.84
C SER A 230 27.96 0.24 15.14
N THR A 231 29.12 0.85 15.29
CA THR A 231 29.56 1.43 16.57
C THR A 231 28.70 2.67 16.82
N GLY A 232 27.97 2.67 17.94
CA GLY A 232 26.77 3.47 18.14
C GLY A 232 26.91 5.00 18.09
N GLU A 233 25.89 5.65 17.54
CA GLU A 233 25.38 6.95 18.00
C GLU A 233 23.86 6.99 17.74
N ASP A 234 23.09 7.30 18.79
CA ASP A 234 21.65 7.56 18.72
C ASP A 234 21.42 8.96 18.12
N PHE A 235 21.03 9.01 16.85
CA PHE A 235 20.72 10.27 16.17
C PHE A 235 19.22 10.57 16.28
N GLN A 236 18.85 11.55 17.11
CA GLN A 236 17.53 12.18 17.01
C GLN A 236 17.44 12.94 15.68
N LEU A 237 16.70 12.39 14.72
CA LEU A 237 16.58 12.94 13.38
C LEU A 237 15.65 14.18 13.41
N ARG A 238 16.21 15.38 13.56
CA ARG A 238 15.45 16.61 13.22
C ARG A 238 15.04 16.50 11.76
N LEU A 239 13.77 16.80 11.45
CA LEU A 239 13.30 16.97 10.08
C LEU A 239 14.32 17.87 9.36
N PRO A 240 15.02 17.39 8.31
CA PRO A 240 16.06 18.19 7.68
C PRO A 240 15.44 19.51 7.27
N LEU A 241 16.03 20.62 7.72
CA LEU A 241 15.52 21.96 7.43
C LEU A 241 15.31 22.04 5.90
N LEU A 242 14.08 22.31 5.47
CA LEU A 242 13.67 22.36 4.07
C LEU A 242 14.44 23.50 3.37
N THR A 243 15.67 23.19 2.99
CA THR A 243 16.56 24.04 2.21
C THR A 243 16.36 23.65 0.75
N GLY A 244 16.55 24.58 -0.20
CA GLY A 244 16.46 24.25 -1.62
C GLY A 244 17.32 23.04 -2.01
N LYS A 245 18.50 22.89 -1.39
CA LYS A 245 19.39 21.75 -1.58
C LYS A 245 18.78 20.43 -1.07
N THR A 246 18.16 20.40 0.11
CA THR A 246 17.56 19.17 0.64
C THR A 246 16.33 18.75 -0.18
N MET A 247 15.54 19.70 -0.67
CA MET A 247 14.43 19.44 -1.61
C MET A 247 14.91 18.81 -2.91
N VAL A 248 15.99 19.33 -3.51
CA VAL A 248 16.56 18.77 -4.75
C VAL A 248 17.06 17.35 -4.53
N VAL A 249 17.75 17.09 -3.41
CA VAL A 249 18.22 15.73 -3.07
C VAL A 249 17.04 14.79 -2.84
N MET A 250 16.01 15.19 -2.10
CA MET A 250 14.82 14.36 -1.86
C MET A 250 14.08 14.05 -3.17
N LEU A 251 13.97 15.02 -4.07
CA LEU A 251 13.39 14.81 -5.39
C LEU A 251 14.24 13.86 -6.24
N ALA A 252 15.57 14.01 -6.23
CA ALA A 252 16.48 13.12 -6.94
C ALA A 252 16.38 11.67 -6.41
N ARG A 253 16.40 11.48 -5.08
CA ARG A 253 16.20 10.17 -4.43
C ARG A 253 14.89 9.53 -4.88
N PHE A 254 13.80 10.31 -4.85
CA PHE A 254 12.48 9.84 -5.25
C PHE A 254 12.42 9.44 -6.73
N LEU A 255 12.94 10.27 -7.65
CA LEU A 255 12.91 9.98 -9.08
C LEU A 255 13.74 8.74 -9.42
N VAL A 256 14.96 8.64 -8.88
CA VAL A 256 15.83 7.47 -9.07
C VAL A 256 15.16 6.22 -8.49
N GLY A 257 14.64 6.30 -7.26
CA GLY A 257 14.01 5.17 -6.59
C GLY A 257 12.77 4.66 -7.32
N ILE A 258 11.89 5.56 -7.76
CA ILE A 258 10.68 5.19 -8.51
C ILE A 258 11.03 4.56 -9.86
N LEU A 259 12.03 5.08 -10.57
CA LEU A 259 12.50 4.48 -11.82
C LEU A 259 12.91 3.02 -11.60
N ILE A 260 13.75 2.76 -10.58
CA ILE A 260 14.22 1.41 -10.24
C ILE A 260 13.07 0.49 -9.81
N ILE A 261 12.12 0.99 -9.01
CA ILE A 261 10.91 0.23 -8.63
C ILE A 261 10.10 -0.17 -9.87
N LEU A 262 9.84 0.76 -10.79
CA LEU A 262 9.05 0.50 -11.99
C LEU A 262 9.76 -0.49 -12.92
N LEU A 263 11.08 -0.38 -13.08
CA LEU A 263 11.89 -1.33 -13.83
C LEU A 263 11.85 -2.73 -13.20
N THR A 264 12.00 -2.81 -11.87
CA THR A 264 11.91 -4.08 -11.12
C THR A 264 10.55 -4.72 -11.29
N ARG A 265 9.48 -3.94 -11.15
CA ARG A 265 8.10 -4.42 -11.35
C ARG A 265 7.92 -4.99 -12.75
N GLN A 266 8.37 -4.29 -13.78
CA GLN A 266 8.20 -4.72 -15.17
C GLN A 266 9.04 -5.96 -15.48
N LEU A 267 10.30 -6.00 -15.04
CA LEU A 267 11.21 -7.12 -15.21
C LEU A 267 10.67 -8.37 -14.52
N MET A 268 10.41 -8.29 -13.20
CA MET A 268 9.97 -9.44 -12.42
C MET A 268 8.62 -9.97 -12.87
N LYS A 269 7.67 -9.08 -13.20
CA LYS A 269 6.39 -9.49 -13.80
C LYS A 269 6.58 -10.29 -15.08
N SER A 270 7.49 -9.84 -15.95
CA SER A 270 7.73 -10.48 -17.25
C SER A 270 8.41 -11.84 -17.07
N VAL A 271 9.41 -11.93 -16.19
CA VAL A 271 10.13 -13.15 -15.86
C VAL A 271 9.19 -14.19 -15.24
N VAL A 272 8.46 -13.83 -14.19
CA VAL A 272 7.61 -14.78 -13.45
C VAL A 272 6.43 -15.25 -14.29
N LEU A 273 5.78 -14.35 -15.03
CA LEU A 273 4.71 -14.76 -15.96
C LEU A 273 5.27 -15.65 -17.08
N GLY A 274 6.48 -15.38 -17.57
CA GLY A 274 7.14 -16.21 -18.59
C GLY A 274 7.40 -17.63 -18.10
N MET A 275 7.94 -17.76 -16.88
CA MET A 275 8.16 -19.05 -16.23
C MET A 275 6.86 -19.83 -16.00
N LEU A 276 5.81 -19.16 -15.50
CA LEU A 276 4.50 -19.79 -15.28
C LEU A 276 3.82 -20.15 -16.60
N GLY A 277 3.92 -19.30 -17.63
CA GLY A 277 3.39 -19.57 -18.96
C GLY A 277 4.05 -20.78 -19.61
N TYR A 278 5.36 -20.94 -19.42
CA TYR A 278 6.10 -22.14 -19.84
C TYR A 278 5.64 -23.39 -19.07
N HIS A 279 5.55 -23.31 -17.74
CA HIS A 279 5.17 -24.45 -16.89
C HIS A 279 3.73 -24.92 -17.15
N TYR A 280 2.77 -24.01 -17.21
CA TYR A 280 1.34 -24.29 -17.40
C TYR A 280 0.89 -24.27 -18.87
N LYS A 281 1.82 -24.09 -19.81
CA LYS A 281 1.58 -24.11 -21.27
C LYS A 281 0.45 -23.17 -21.73
N PHE A 282 0.46 -21.92 -21.29
CA PHE A 282 -0.47 -20.90 -21.76
C PHE A 282 0.27 -19.70 -22.38
N PRO A 283 -0.29 -19.05 -23.42
CA PRO A 283 0.34 -17.89 -24.01
C PRO A 283 0.28 -16.71 -23.05
N MET A 284 1.35 -15.93 -22.99
CA MET A 284 1.46 -14.82 -22.04
C MET A 284 0.25 -13.90 -22.03
N ARG A 285 -0.43 -13.67 -23.16
CA ARG A 285 -1.58 -12.74 -23.26
C ARG A 285 -2.92 -13.33 -22.81
N ASP A 286 -2.98 -14.60 -22.41
CA ASP A 286 -4.23 -15.24 -21.95
C ASP A 286 -4.67 -14.69 -20.59
N LEU A 287 -5.74 -13.89 -20.61
CA LEU A 287 -6.35 -13.29 -19.42
C LEU A 287 -7.01 -14.34 -18.53
N ALA A 288 -7.60 -15.39 -19.09
CA ALA A 288 -8.28 -16.42 -18.31
C ALA A 288 -7.26 -17.25 -17.53
N ALA A 289 -6.13 -17.62 -18.16
CA ALA A 289 -5.04 -18.31 -17.49
C ALA A 289 -4.42 -17.47 -16.36
N ARG A 290 -4.23 -16.16 -16.57
CA ARG A 290 -3.68 -15.25 -15.56
C ARG A 290 -4.58 -15.03 -14.34
N ARG A 291 -5.87 -15.33 -14.45
CA ARG A 291 -6.86 -15.23 -13.35
C ARG A 291 -6.98 -16.51 -12.54
N ARG A 292 -6.35 -17.59 -12.98
CA ARG A 292 -6.29 -18.84 -12.20
C ARG A 292 -5.49 -18.60 -10.93
N PRO A 293 -5.94 -19.02 -9.74
CA PRO A 293 -5.24 -18.76 -8.49
C PRO A 293 -3.79 -19.25 -8.49
N GLU A 294 -3.52 -20.37 -9.15
CA GLU A 294 -2.20 -21.02 -9.28
C GLU A 294 -1.21 -20.19 -10.12
N VAL A 295 -1.72 -19.22 -10.88
CA VAL A 295 -0.92 -18.29 -11.68
C VAL A 295 -0.96 -16.90 -11.02
N GLU A 296 -2.16 -16.41 -10.68
CA GLU A 296 -2.36 -15.05 -10.16
C GLU A 296 -1.60 -14.77 -8.88
N VAL A 297 -1.70 -15.69 -7.92
CA VAL A 297 -1.05 -15.54 -6.61
C VAL A 297 0.47 -15.49 -6.77
N PRO A 298 1.16 -16.48 -7.37
CA PRO A 298 2.61 -16.46 -7.43
C PRO A 298 3.17 -15.32 -8.28
N TYR A 299 2.55 -14.98 -9.43
CA TYR A 299 3.10 -13.88 -10.24
C TYR A 299 2.99 -12.54 -9.54
N LYS A 300 1.85 -12.25 -8.88
CA LYS A 300 1.69 -10.98 -8.15
C LYS A 300 2.60 -10.98 -6.93
N PHE A 301 2.57 -12.04 -6.14
CA PHE A 301 3.34 -12.11 -4.90
C PHE A 301 4.83 -11.91 -5.16
N ILE A 302 5.45 -12.70 -6.04
CA ILE A 302 6.89 -12.61 -6.32
C ILE A 302 7.26 -11.25 -6.91
N THR A 303 6.45 -10.72 -7.85
CA THR A 303 6.71 -9.41 -8.46
C THR A 303 6.74 -8.32 -7.39
N TYR A 304 5.73 -8.26 -6.53
CA TYR A 304 5.61 -7.18 -5.55
C TYR A 304 6.50 -7.39 -4.32
N SER A 305 6.81 -8.62 -3.93
CA SER A 305 7.88 -8.87 -2.95
C SER A 305 9.24 -8.41 -3.45
N SER A 306 9.53 -8.58 -4.74
CA SER A 306 10.74 -8.01 -5.33
C SER A 306 10.71 -6.48 -5.32
N VAL A 307 9.56 -5.87 -5.62
CA VAL A 307 9.40 -4.40 -5.53
C VAL A 307 9.64 -3.90 -4.10
N GLY A 308 9.02 -4.53 -3.10
CA GLY A 308 9.21 -4.18 -1.69
C GLY A 308 10.67 -4.30 -1.26
N LEU A 309 11.31 -5.43 -1.58
CA LEU A 309 12.72 -5.69 -1.27
C LEU A 309 13.63 -4.66 -1.93
N THR A 310 13.45 -4.41 -3.23
CA THR A 310 14.21 -3.40 -3.99
C THR A 310 14.05 -2.01 -3.39
N ALA A 311 12.82 -1.61 -3.05
CA ALA A 311 12.55 -0.31 -2.46
C ALA A 311 13.30 -0.11 -1.14
N THR A 312 13.45 -1.19 -0.36
CA THR A 312 14.08 -1.12 0.96
C THR A 312 15.58 -1.39 0.96
N VAL A 313 16.12 -2.19 0.05
CA VAL A 313 17.54 -2.60 0.07
C VAL A 313 18.31 -1.99 -1.10
N ILE A 314 17.89 -2.30 -2.33
CA ILE A 314 18.64 -1.92 -3.54
C ILE A 314 18.64 -0.41 -3.75
N VAL A 315 17.48 0.25 -3.56
CA VAL A 315 17.38 1.69 -3.79
C VAL A 315 18.23 2.49 -2.81
N PRO A 316 18.19 2.26 -1.48
CA PRO A 316 19.09 2.94 -0.56
C PRO A 316 20.57 2.70 -0.84
N LEU A 317 20.98 1.47 -1.20
CA LEU A 317 22.35 1.17 -1.62
C LEU A 317 22.75 1.98 -2.86
N LEU A 318 21.84 2.12 -3.83
CA LEU A 318 22.08 2.97 -5.00
C LEU A 318 22.15 4.46 -4.63
N HIS A 319 21.34 4.94 -3.68
CA HIS A 319 21.44 6.31 -3.18
C HIS A 319 22.80 6.57 -2.54
N GLU A 320 23.31 5.63 -1.74
CA GLU A 320 24.66 5.72 -1.14
C GLU A 320 25.76 5.74 -2.21
N LEU A 321 25.70 4.84 -3.20
CA LEU A 321 26.65 4.78 -4.31
C LEU A 321 26.65 6.05 -5.18
N LEU A 322 25.49 6.70 -5.33
CA LEU A 322 25.33 7.94 -6.09
C LEU A 322 25.65 9.20 -5.27
N GLY A 323 26.05 9.06 -4.00
CA GLY A 323 26.32 10.19 -3.11
C GLY A 323 25.07 11.02 -2.79
N LEU A 324 23.90 10.38 -2.81
CA LEU A 324 22.61 11.02 -2.55
C LEU A 324 22.19 10.92 -1.08
N MET A 325 22.92 10.23 -0.19
CA MET A 325 22.61 10.07 1.25
C MET A 325 22.79 11.36 2.06
#